data_AF-A0A5F2G5V8-F1
#
_entry.id   AF-A0A5F2G5V8-F1
#
_cell.length_a   1.000
_cell.length_b   1.000
_cell.length_c   1.000
_cell.angle_alpha   90.00
_cell.angle_beta   90.00
_cell.angle_gamma   90.00
#
_symmetry.space_group_name_H-M   'P 1'
#
loop_
_entity.id
_entity.type
_entity.pdbx_description
1 polymer ?
#
loop_
_entity_poly.entity_id
_entity_poly.type
_entity_poly.pdbx_seq_one_letter_code
_entity_poly.pdbx_strand_id
1 'polypeptide(L)' 'PEVLSLVESRLRPGALVIADNADFSPEYLERVRSPAGGYMSTPFGDDVELSMRLG' A
#
# COMPACT_ATOMS: atom_id res chain seq x y z
N PRO A 1 -3.23 3.34 8.30
CA PRO A 1 -4.22 4.17 7.58
C PRO A 1 -5.63 3.57 7.61
N GLU A 2 -6.60 4.43 7.93
CA GLU A 2 -8.02 4.11 8.04
C GLU A 2 -8.59 3.55 6.72
N VAL A 3 -8.35 4.21 5.60
CA VAL A 3 -8.88 3.83 4.28
C VAL A 3 -8.42 2.43 3.85
N LEU A 4 -7.12 2.14 3.94
CA LEU A 4 -6.60 0.81 3.58
C LEU A 4 -7.25 -0.28 4.43
N SER A 5 -7.39 -0.06 5.74
CA SER A 5 -8.03 -1.02 6.66
C SER A 5 -9.49 -1.33 6.30
N LEU A 6 -10.22 -0.41 5.66
CA LEU A 6 -11.62 -0.63 5.24
C LEU A 6 -11.75 -1.55 4.02
N VAL A 7 -10.73 -1.60 3.15
CA VAL A 7 -10.79 -2.28 1.86
C VAL A 7 -9.85 -3.48 1.76
N GLU A 8 -8.84 -3.57 2.62
CA GLU A 8 -7.78 -4.57 2.58
C GLU A 8 -8.29 -6.02 2.57
N SER A 9 -9.36 -6.32 3.34
CA SER A 9 -9.98 -7.65 3.36
C SER A 9 -10.69 -8.05 2.07
N ARG A 10 -10.88 -7.11 1.13
CA ARG A 10 -11.52 -7.32 -0.17
C ARG A 10 -10.52 -7.37 -1.31
N LEU A 11 -9.24 -7.12 -1.04
CA LEU A 11 -8.19 -7.20 -2.04
C LEU A 11 -7.82 -8.67 -2.27
N ARG A 12 -7.94 -9.11 -3.52
CA ARG A 12 -7.42 -10.42 -3.94
C ARG A 12 -5.89 -10.37 -4.13
N PRO A 13 -5.19 -11.50 -4.08
CA PRO A 13 -3.80 -11.58 -4.55
C PRO A 13 -3.63 -10.94 -5.92
N GLY A 14 -2.59 -10.12 -6.08
CA GLY A 14 -2.30 -9.37 -7.30
C GLY A 14 -3.11 -8.08 -7.48
N ALA A 15 -4.01 -7.72 -6.55
CA ALA A 15 -4.64 -6.40 -6.58
C ALA A 15 -3.60 -5.29 -6.40
N LEU A 16 -3.77 -4.19 -7.13
CA LEU A 16 -2.92 -3.01 -7.05
C LEU A 16 -3.61 -1.92 -6.23
N VAL A 17 -2.86 -1.33 -5.30
CA VAL A 17 -3.19 -0.09 -4.61
C VAL A 17 -2.24 0.98 -5.15
N ILE A 18 -2.82 2.09 -5.61
CA ILE A 18 -2.09 3.27 -6.05
C ILE A 18 -2.45 4.38 -5.05
N ALA A 19 -1.47 4.83 -4.28
CA ALA A 19 -1.66 5.88 -3.29
C ALA A 19 -0.90 7.13 -3.73
N ASP A 20 -1.65 8.20 -4.05
CA ASP A 20 -1.11 9.52 -4.38
C ASP A 20 -0.78 10.32 -3.11
N ASN A 21 0.20 11.22 -3.17
CA ASN A 21 0.76 11.95 -2.02
C ASN A 21 1.04 11.05 -0.79
N ALA A 22 1.58 9.85 -1.01
CA ALA A 22 1.70 8.80 -0.01
C ALA A 22 2.63 9.15 1.16
N ASP A 23 3.55 10.09 0.96
CA ASP A 23 4.42 10.66 1.98
C ASP A 23 3.66 11.44 3.08
N PHE A 24 2.41 11.85 2.83
CA PHE A 24 1.53 12.46 3.84
C PHE A 24 0.97 11.45 4.84
N SER A 25 1.13 10.14 4.59
CA SER A 25 0.70 9.08 5.50
C SER A 25 1.88 8.13 5.79
N PRO A 26 2.78 8.48 6.72
CA PRO A 26 3.87 7.60 7.13
C PRO A 26 3.38 6.22 7.57
N GLU A 27 2.24 6.15 8.26
CA GLU A 27 1.67 4.86 8.69
C GLU A 27 1.14 4.00 7.52
N TYR A 28 0.87 4.59 6.35
CA TYR A 28 0.58 3.83 5.13
C TYR A 28 1.85 3.24 4.57
N LEU A 29 2.90 4.05 4.42
CA LEU A 29 4.19 3.62 3.90
C LEU A 29 4.80 2.51 4.76
N GLU A 30 4.77 2.64 6.09
CA GLU A 30 5.24 1.60 7.01
C GLU A 30 4.48 0.28 6.82
N ARG A 31 3.16 0.35 6.59
CA ARG A 31 2.32 -0.84 6.36
C ARG A 31 2.71 -1.55 5.07
N VAL A 32 2.76 -0.85 3.95
CA VAL A 32 2.93 -1.47 2.62
C VAL A 32 4.39 -1.79 2.30
N ARG A 33 5.36 -1.11 2.93
CA ARG A 33 6.79 -1.39 2.78
C ARG A 33 7.31 -2.42 3.79
N SER A 34 6.54 -2.76 4.83
CA SER A 34 6.91 -3.80 5.78
C SER A 34 6.96 -5.17 5.10
N PRO A 35 8.05 -5.96 5.27
CA PRO A 35 8.10 -7.35 4.82
C PRO A 35 6.97 -8.22 5.37
N ALA A 36 6.43 -7.87 6.55
CA ALA A 36 5.31 -8.56 7.18
C ALA A 36 3.93 -7.99 6.76
N GLY A 37 3.89 -6.89 5.99
CA GLY A 37 2.66 -6.19 5.60
C GLY A 37 1.83 -6.92 4.54
N GLY A 38 2.40 -7.93 3.88
CA GLY A 38 1.70 -8.69 2.84
C GLY A 38 1.56 -7.95 1.50
N TYR A 39 2.45 -6.97 1.25
CA TYR A 39 2.53 -6.24 0.00
C TYR A 39 3.93 -6.33 -0.59
N MET A 40 4.01 -6.28 -1.92
CA MET A 40 5.20 -5.86 -2.64
C MET A 40 4.99 -4.40 -3.05
N SER A 41 5.82 -3.50 -2.58
CA SER A 41 5.62 -2.06 -2.75
C SER A 41 6.86 -1.39 -3.31
N THR A 42 6.65 -0.40 -4.18
CA THR A 42 7.71 0.45 -4.73
C THR A 42 7.21 1.89 -4.82
N PRO A 43 8.07 2.89 -4.53
CA PRO A 43 7.78 4.24 -4.94
C PRO A 43 7.65 4.31 -6.46
N PHE A 44 6.77 5.18 -6.94
CA PHE A 44 6.51 5.43 -8.34
C PHE A 44 6.33 6.94 -8.56
N GLY A 45 7.17 7.57 -9.38
CA GLY A 45 7.16 9.04 -9.48
C GLY A 45 7.68 9.70 -8.20
N ASP A 46 7.19 10.92 -7.92
CA ASP A 46 7.71 11.74 -6.81
C ASP A 46 7.08 11.35 -5.46
N ASP A 47 5.76 11.19 -5.40
CA ASP A 47 4.99 11.01 -4.15
C ASP A 47 3.96 9.89 -4.21
N VAL A 48 3.91 9.12 -5.30
CA VAL A 48 2.99 7.97 -5.43
C VAL A 48 3.68 6.69 -4.95
N GLU A 49 2.94 5.87 -4.22
CA GLU A 49 3.34 4.51 -3.86
C GLU A 49 2.47 3.49 -4.63
N LEU A 50 3.12 2.52 -5.28
CA LEU A 50 2.45 1.40 -5.92
C LEU A 50 2.67 0.12 -5.10
N SER A 51 1.59 -0.45 -4.60
CA SER A 51 1.62 -1.66 -3.77
C SER A 51 0.77 -2.78 -4.37
N MET A 52 1.35 -3.97 -4.52
CA MET A 52 0.66 -5.18 -4.93
C MET A 52 0.37 -6.07 -3.72
N ARG A 53 -0.89 -6.50 -3.58
CA ARG A 53 -1.29 -7.44 -2.52
C ARG A 53 -0.75 -8.84 -2.81
N LEU A 54 -0.08 -9.46 -1.84
CA LEU A 54 0.55 -10.78 -2.00
C LEU A 54 -0.31 -11.96 -1.53
N GLY A 55 -1.29 -11.73 -0.65
CA GLY A 55 -2.14 -12.77 -0.05
C GLY A 55 -3.62 -12.43 -0.06
#